data_AF-A0A1V5IE70-F1
#
_entry.id   AF-A0A1V5IE70-F1
#
_cell.length_a   1.000
_cell.length_b   1.000
_cell.length_c   1.000
_cell.angle_alpha   90.00
_cell.angle_beta   90.00
_cell.angle_gamma   90.00
#
_symmetry.space_group_name_H-M   'P 1'
#
loop_
_entity.id
_entity.type
_entity.pdbx_description
1 polymer ?
#
loop_
_entity_poly.entity_id
_entity_poly.type
_entity_poly.pdbx_seq_one_letter_code
_entity_poly.pdbx_strand_id
1 'polypeptide(L)' 'MKVSKEEFVEKLSELLQMANIEVESARLVHGETIVVKFECGAEQEVNVRFDSHYAMIQDLVKQLDI' A
#
# COMPACT_ATOMS: atom_id res chain seq x y z
N MET A 1 8.66 4.27 -17.88
CA MET A 1 9.33 3.58 -16.76
C MET A 1 8.37 2.53 -16.21
N LYS A 2 8.76 1.25 -16.22
CA LYS A 2 8.03 0.22 -15.46
C LYS A 2 8.50 0.38 -14.02
N VAL A 3 7.62 0.85 -13.13
CA VAL A 3 7.89 0.89 -11.69
C VAL A 3 7.94 -0.57 -11.21
N SER A 4 9.02 -0.94 -10.54
CA SER A 4 9.15 -2.29 -10.00
C SER A 4 8.19 -2.47 -8.82
N LYS A 5 7.76 -3.71 -8.54
CA LYS A 5 6.80 -3.95 -7.44
C LYS A 5 7.36 -3.53 -6.08
N GLU A 6 8.68 -3.64 -5.91
CA GLU A 6 9.41 -3.20 -4.73
C GLU A 6 9.40 -1.68 -4.59
N GLU A 7 9.71 -0.94 -5.66
CA GLU A 7 9.62 0.54 -5.68
C GLU A 7 8.20 1.03 -5.38
N PHE A 8 7.18 0.27 -5.77
CA PHE A 8 5.79 0.61 -5.45
C PHE A 8 5.49 0.42 -3.95
N VAL A 9 6.00 -0.63 -3.30
CA VAL A 9 5.85 -0.84 -1.85
C VAL A 9 6.54 0.27 -1.06
N GLU A 10 7.75 0.68 -1.48
CA GLU A 10 8.46 1.80 -0.85
C GLU A 10 7.65 3.09 -0.96
N LYS A 11 7.19 3.45 -2.18
CA LYS A 11 6.39 4.65 -2.39
C LYS A 11 5.04 4.62 -1.67
N LEU A 12 4.42 3.45 -1.56
CA LEU A 12 3.18 3.30 -0.79
C LEU A 12 3.41 3.61 0.68
N SER A 13 4.51 3.11 1.25
CA SER A 13 4.87 3.41 2.64
C SER A 13 5.13 4.90 2.84
N GLU A 14 5.84 5.55 1.92
CA GLU A 14 6.05 7.01 1.95
C GLU A 14 4.73 7.78 1.87
N LEU A 15 3.82 7.40 0.97
CA LEU A 15 2.51 8.05 0.82
C LEU A 15 1.64 7.91 2.07
N LEU A 16 1.64 6.74 2.70
CA LEU A 16 0.89 6.51 3.94
C LEU A 16 1.45 7.36 5.09
N GLN A 17 2.78 7.46 5.19
CA GLN A 17 3.42 8.37 6.15
C GLN A 17 3.06 9.84 5.88
N MET A 18 3.06 10.27 4.61
CA MET A 18 2.64 11.63 4.23
C MET A 18 1.16 11.91 4.54
N ALA A 19 0.31 10.88 4.49
CA ALA A 19 -1.10 10.95 4.88
C ALA A 19 -1.31 10.89 6.41
N ASN A 20 -0.23 10.92 7.19
CA ASN A 20 -0.24 10.85 8.65
C ASN A 20 -0.80 9.51 9.19
N ILE A 21 -0.61 8.43 8.43
CA ILE A 21 -1.03 7.08 8.78
C ILE A 21 0.17 6.31 9.34
N GLU A 22 0.04 5.84 10.58
CA GLU A 22 1.08 5.12 11.32
C GLU A 22 1.22 3.68 10.81
N VAL A 23 2.15 3.48 9.87
CA VAL A 23 2.48 2.19 9.27
C VAL A 23 3.73 1.61 9.90
N GLU A 24 3.63 0.40 10.46
CA GLU A 24 4.75 -0.36 11.01
C GLU A 24 5.60 -0.99 9.89
N SER A 25 4.95 -1.60 8.90
CA SER A 25 5.63 -2.17 7.73
C SER A 25 4.68 -2.42 6.56
N ALA A 26 5.22 -2.43 5.34
CA ALA A 26 4.50 -2.91 4.15
C ALA A 26 5.35 -3.98 3.45
N ARG A 27 4.72 -5.08 3.04
CA ARG A 27 5.41 -6.18 2.35
C ARG A 27 4.61 -6.72 1.19
N LEU A 28 5.31 -7.05 0.10
CA LEU A 28 4.72 -7.77 -1.03
C LEU A 28 4.65 -9.27 -0.71
N VAL A 29 3.46 -9.83 -0.81
CA VAL A 29 3.13 -11.24 -0.60
C VAL A 29 2.58 -11.81 -1.90
N HIS A 30 3.01 -13.02 -2.24
CA HIS A 30 2.60 -13.73 -3.47
C HIS A 30 2.83 -12.95 -4.78
N GLY A 31 3.66 -11.93 -4.77
CA GLY A 31 3.99 -11.11 -5.93
C GLY A 31 2.89 -10.17 -6.41
N GLU A 32 1.70 -10.20 -5.82
CA GLU A 32 0.54 -9.42 -6.29
C GLU A 32 -0.28 -8.81 -5.16
N THR A 33 0.02 -9.10 -3.89
CA THR A 33 -0.71 -8.54 -2.75
C THR A 33 0.26 -7.80 -1.85
N ILE A 34 -0.06 -6.58 -1.44
CA ILE A 34 0.72 -5.86 -0.43
C ILE A 34 -0.01 -5.97 0.88
N VAL A 35 0.68 -6.42 1.91
CA VAL A 35 0.16 -6.41 3.28
C VAL A 35 0.78 -5.22 3.98
N VAL A 36 -0.07 -4.28 4.39
CA VAL A 36 0.31 -3.13 5.21
C VAL A 36 -0.05 -3.46 6.66
N LYS A 37 0.96 -3.43 7.52
CA LYS A 37 0.79 -3.58 8.96
C LYS A 37 0.90 -2.20 9.59
N PHE A 38 -0.14 -1.79 10.29
CA PHE A 38 -0.20 -0.51 11.01
C PHE A 38 0.36 -0.67 12.43
N GLU A 39 0.84 0.42 13.02
CA GLU A 39 1.39 0.40 14.39
C GLU A 39 0.33 0.04 15.44
N CYS A 40 -0.95 0.25 15.13
CA CYS A 40 -2.07 -0.19 15.97
C CYS A 40 -2.26 -1.73 15.98
N GLY A 41 -1.46 -2.47 15.22
CA GLY A 41 -1.53 -3.93 15.08
C GLY A 41 -2.53 -4.42 14.04
N ALA A 42 -3.24 -3.51 13.36
CA ALA A 42 -4.10 -3.86 12.24
C ALA A 42 -3.26 -4.27 11.02
N GLU A 43 -3.72 -5.26 10.28
CA GLU A 43 -3.15 -5.66 8.99
C GLU A 43 -4.20 -5.49 7.90
N GLN A 44 -3.82 -4.85 6.80
CA GLN A 44 -4.68 -4.66 5.64
C GLN A 44 -4.00 -5.19 4.38
N GLU A 45 -4.72 -6.08 3.69
CA GLU A 45 -4.29 -6.64 2.43
C GLU A 45 -4.79 -5.77 1.27
N VAL A 46 -3.86 -5.35 0.43
CA VAL A 46 -4.12 -4.55 -0.75
C VAL A 46 -3.78 -5.40 -1.96
N ASN A 47 -4.78 -5.82 -2.72
CA ASN A 47 -4.54 -6.61 -3.91
C ASN A 47 -4.07 -5.68 -5.06
N VAL A 48 -2.82 -5.87 -5.46
CA VAL A 48 -2.13 -5.07 -6.46
C VAL A 48 -2.17 -5.82 -7.79
N ARG A 49 -3.35 -5.93 -8.41
CA ARG A 49 -3.46 -6.28 -9.84
C ARG A 49 -2.89 -5.13 -10.68
N PHE A 50 -1.60 -5.21 -11.01
CA PHE A 50 -0.75 -4.20 -11.68
C PHE A 50 -1.27 -3.58 -13.00
N ASP A 51 -2.46 -3.96 -13.47
CA ASP A 51 -3.13 -3.36 -14.63
C ASP A 51 -3.55 -1.89 -14.42
N SER A 52 -3.60 -1.41 -13.17
CA SER A 52 -3.99 -0.03 -12.88
C SER A 52 -3.36 0.49 -11.58
N HIS A 53 -2.11 0.94 -11.67
CA HIS A 53 -1.36 1.56 -10.56
C HIS A 53 -2.09 2.76 -9.91
N TYR A 54 -3.05 3.36 -10.61
CA TYR A 54 -3.79 4.54 -10.15
C TYR A 54 -5.07 4.18 -9.37
N ALA A 55 -5.71 3.05 -9.68
CA ALA A 55 -6.93 2.63 -8.99
C ALA A 55 -6.67 2.18 -7.54
N MET A 56 -5.48 1.64 -7.26
CA MET A 56 -5.15 1.09 -5.93
C MET A 56 -4.98 2.15 -4.84
N ILE A 57 -4.30 3.26 -5.15
CA ILE A 57 -4.13 4.35 -4.19
C ILE A 57 -5.50 4.98 -3.89
N GLN A 58 -6.36 5.14 -4.89
CA GLN A 58 -7.73 5.62 -4.66
C GLN A 58 -8.59 4.67 -3.84
N ASP A 59 -8.47 3.36 -4.03
CA ASP A 59 -9.25 2.40 -3.24
C ASP A 59 -8.77 2.39 -1.78
N LEU A 60 -7.46 2.46 -1.56
CA LEU A 60 -6.89 2.56 -0.23
C LEU A 60 -7.33 3.84 0.49
N VAL A 61 -7.22 4.98 -0.19
CA VAL A 61 -7.65 6.29 0.35
C VAL A 61 -9.15 6.31 0.64
N LYS A 62 -9.97 5.63 -0.17
CA LYS A 62 -11.41 5.48 0.09
C LYS A 62 -11.73 4.55 1.26
N GLN A 63 -10.95 3.49 1.46
CA GLN A 63 -11.16 2.56 2.58
C GLN A 63 -10.66 3.12 3.91
N LEU A 64 -9.71 4.05 3.87
CA LEU A 64 -9.14 4.68 5.05
C LEU A 64 -10.01 5.79 5.66
N ASP A 65 -11.14 6.15 5.04
CA ASP A 65 -12.19 7.11 5.50
C ASP A 65 -11.71 8.03 6.66
N ILE A 66 -10.83 8.98 6.29
CA ILE A 66 -10.50 10.20 7.04
C ILE A 66 -11.33 11.34 6.44
#